data_AF-A0A3T1DBX6-F1
#
_entry.id   AF-A0A3T1DBX6-F1
#
_cell.length_a   1.000
_cell.length_b   1.000
_cell.length_c   1.000
_cell.angle_alpha   90.00
_cell.angle_beta   90.00
_cell.angle_gamma   90.00
#
_symmetry.space_group_name_H-M   'P 1'
#
loop_
_entity.id
_entity.type
_entity.pdbx_description
1 polymer ?
#
loop_
_entity_poly.entity_id
_entity_poly.type
_entity_poly.pdbx_seq_one_letter_code
_entity_poly.pdbx_strand_id
1 'polypeptide(L)'
;MGRYCRHRLVVVVAAVIMVSVFAGFVFGHDIMIKQIGLALAVGILIDSFLVRMTLVPAVMAIFGDNAWWLPKWLDRLVPNLDVEGDKLLAELKAKEGAV
;
A
#
# COMPACT_ATOMS: atom_id res chain seq x y z
N MET A 1 2.93 -23.30 7.91
CA MET A 1 2.20 -22.17 8.54
C MET A 1 3.15 -20.97 8.66
N GLY A 2 3.59 -20.36 7.56
CA GLY A 2 4.76 -19.45 7.60
C GLY A 2 4.86 -18.41 6.47
N ARG A 3 3.77 -18.14 5.74
CA ARG A 3 3.79 -17.20 4.59
C ARG A 3 2.94 -15.93 4.76
N TYR A 4 2.16 -15.81 5.84
CA TYR A 4 1.27 -14.66 6.09
C TYR A 4 1.97 -13.44 6.74
N CYS A 5 3.24 -13.55 7.15
CA CYS A 5 3.97 -12.44 7.79
C CYS A 5 4.46 -11.35 6.81
N ARG A 6 4.36 -11.53 5.49
CA ARG A 6 4.93 -10.59 4.52
C ARG A 6 4.14 -9.27 4.42
N HIS A 7 2.81 -9.32 4.52
CA HIS A 7 1.97 -8.13 4.40
C HIS A 7 2.03 -7.20 5.62
N ARG A 8 2.23 -7.75 6.82
CA ARG A 8 2.31 -6.95 8.07
C ARG A 8 3.50 -5.99 8.06
N LEU A 9 4.62 -6.39 7.46
CA LEU A 9 5.84 -5.56 7.42
C LEU A 9 5.65 -4.31 6.55
N VAL A 10 4.91 -4.41 5.43
CA VAL A 10 4.66 -3.26 4.54
C VAL A 10 3.91 -2.16 5.28
N VAL A 11 2.91 -2.53 6.09
CA VAL A 11 2.13 -1.59 6.89
C VAL A 11 2.99 -0.95 7.98
N VAL A 12 3.86 -1.74 8.63
CA VAL A 12 4.77 -1.24 9.67
C VAL A 12 5.78 -0.26 9.08
N VAL A 13 6.39 -0.57 7.92
CA VAL A 13 7.32 0.33 7.23
C VAL A 13 6.63 1.65 6.84
N ALA A 14 5.42 1.58 6.27
CA ALA A 14 4.63 2.76 5.94
C ALA A 14 4.28 3.63 7.16
N ALA A 15 3.99 3.03 8.31
CA ALA A 15 3.74 3.76 9.55
C ALA A 15 5.00 4.46 10.06
N VAL A 16 6.15 3.78 10.04
CA VAL A 16 7.44 4.33 10.52
C VAL A 16 7.87 5.55 9.72
N ILE A 17 7.77 5.51 8.38
CA ILE A 17 8.15 6.66 7.54
C ILE A 17 7.27 7.88 7.80
N MET A 18 5.96 7.67 8.01
CA MET A 18 5.03 8.76 8.30
C MET A 18 5.38 9.42 9.64
N VAL A 19 5.55 8.63 10.71
CA VAL A 19 5.96 9.15 12.03
C VAL A 19 7.29 9.91 11.93
N SER A 20 8.25 9.40 11.16
CA SER A 20 9.56 10.03 11.00
C SER A 20 9.47 11.41 10.32
N VAL A 21 8.65 11.55 9.28
CA VAL A 21 8.44 12.83 8.59
C VAL A 21 7.82 13.88 9.53
N PHE A 22 6.82 13.51 10.34
CA PHE A 22 6.18 14.46 11.26
C PHE A 22 7.03 14.82 12.47
N ALA A 23 7.81 13.87 12.99
CA ALA A 23 8.77 14.13 14.06
C ALA A 23 9.81 15.19 13.62
N GLY A 24 10.20 15.20 12.34
CA GLY A 24 11.11 16.20 11.77
C GLY A 24 10.55 17.63 11.82
N PHE A 25 9.24 17.82 11.65
CA PHE A 25 8.63 19.16 11.65
C PHE A 25 8.62 19.83 13.03
N VAL A 26 8.78 19.06 14.12
CA VAL A 26 8.86 19.60 15.49
C VAL A 26 10.13 20.43 15.70
N PHE A 27 11.19 20.17 14.93
CA PHE A 27 12.47 20.89 15.01
C PHE A 27 12.51 22.17 14.16
N GLY A 28 11.44 22.51 13.45
CA GLY A 28 11.35 23.73 12.66
C GLY A 28 11.17 24.97 13.53
N HIS A 29 12.06 25.96 13.37
CA HIS A 29 12.08 27.20 14.17
C HIS A 29 11.10 28.28 13.66
N ASP A 30 10.49 28.07 12.49
CA ASP A 30 9.54 29.01 11.87
C ASP A 30 8.11 28.74 12.34
N ILE A 31 7.43 29.81 12.80
CA ILE A 31 6.07 29.77 13.34
C ILE A 31 5.06 29.30 12.28
N MET A 32 5.28 29.66 11.01
CA MET A 32 4.45 29.23 9.89
C MET A 32 4.61 27.71 9.67
N ILE A 33 5.84 27.20 9.71
CA ILE A 33 6.13 25.77 9.58
C ILE A 33 5.51 25.00 10.76
N LYS A 34 5.55 25.57 11.96
CA LYS A 34 4.95 24.95 13.16
C LYS A 34 3.43 24.82 13.06
N GLN A 35 2.74 25.83 12.51
CA GLN A 35 1.28 25.77 12.30
C GLN A 35 0.89 24.71 11.25
N ILE A 36 1.59 24.68 10.12
CA ILE A 36 1.35 23.70 9.05
C ILE A 36 1.72 22.29 9.53
N GLY A 37 2.83 22.15 10.25
CA GLY A 37 3.27 20.89 10.85
C GLY A 37 2.27 20.35 11.87
N LEU A 38 1.66 21.21 12.69
CA LEU A 38 0.60 20.82 13.63
C LEU A 38 -0.64 20.31 12.88
N ALA A 39 -1.10 21.05 11.86
CA ALA A 39 -2.26 20.64 11.05
C ALA A 39 -2.02 19.30 10.34
N LEU A 40 -0.83 19.11 9.76
CA LEU A 40 -0.45 17.87 9.10
C LEU A 40 -0.30 16.69 10.07
N ALA A 41 0.31 16.90 11.25
CA ALA A 41 0.46 15.87 12.27
C ALA A 41 -0.91 15.37 12.76
N VAL A 42 -1.85 16.28 13.02
CA VAL A 42 -3.23 15.94 13.38
C VAL A 42 -3.93 15.22 12.23
N GLY A 43 -3.79 15.70 10.99
CA GLY A 43 -4.40 15.09 9.81
C GLY A 43 -3.96 13.62 9.60
N ILE A 44 -2.69 13.32 9.84
CA ILE A 44 -2.15 11.97 9.62
C ILE A 44 -2.37 11.06 10.82
N LEU A 45 -2.43 11.60 12.04
CA LEU A 45 -2.94 10.84 13.17
C LEU A 45 -4.39 10.36 12.89
N ILE A 46 -5.23 11.25 12.34
CA ILE A 46 -6.60 10.89 11.95
C ILE A 46 -6.60 9.89 10.79
N ASP A 47 -5.82 10.07 9.72
CA ASP A 47 -5.78 9.11 8.59
C ASP A 47 -5.29 7.71 9.03
N SER A 48 -4.18 7.65 9.77
CA SER A 48 -3.59 6.38 10.18
C SER A 48 -4.46 5.56 11.14
N PHE A 49 -5.32 6.20 11.93
CA PHE A 49 -6.30 5.52 12.77
C PHE A 49 -7.65 5.36 12.06
N LEU A 50 -8.28 6.48 11.69
CA LEU A 50 -9.65 6.52 11.20
C LEU A 50 -9.75 5.91 9.80
N VAL A 51 -8.82 6.23 8.89
CA VAL A 51 -8.82 5.67 7.54
C VAL A 51 -8.31 4.22 7.55
N ARG A 52 -7.11 3.96 8.09
CA ARG A 52 -6.51 2.61 8.00
C ARG A 52 -7.15 1.56 8.92
N MET A 53 -7.53 1.90 10.15
CA MET A 53 -8.09 0.90 11.08
C MET A 53 -9.61 0.77 10.96
N THR A 54 -10.30 1.77 10.41
CA THR A 54 -11.76 1.76 10.34
C THR A 54 -12.29 1.84 8.92
N LEU A 55 -11.92 2.87 8.16
CA LEU A 55 -12.51 3.14 6.84
C LEU A 55 -12.11 2.10 5.80
N VAL A 56 -10.83 1.74 5.70
CA VAL A 56 -10.32 0.68 4.80
C VAL A 56 -10.96 -0.68 5.10
N PRO A 57 -10.91 -1.21 6.34
CA PRO A 57 -11.56 -2.49 6.64
C PRO A 57 -13.08 -2.43 6.58
N ALA A 58 -13.72 -1.29 6.91
CA ALA A 58 -15.17 -1.13 6.76
C ALA A 58 -15.59 -1.13 5.30
N VAL A 59 -14.85 -0.44 4.42
CA VAL A 59 -15.11 -0.47 2.97
C VAL A 59 -14.90 -1.87 2.41
N MET A 60 -13.82 -2.55 2.81
CA MET A 60 -13.58 -3.96 2.45
C MET A 60 -14.67 -4.90 3.00
N ALA A 61 -15.20 -4.64 4.20
CA ALA A 61 -16.25 -5.46 4.79
C ALA A 61 -17.63 -5.21 4.15
N ILE A 62 -17.92 -3.97 3.75
CA ILE A 62 -19.20 -3.58 3.13
C ILE A 62 -19.24 -3.97 1.65
N PHE A 63 -18.17 -3.73 0.90
CA PHE A 63 -18.08 -4.09 -0.53
C PHE A 63 -17.60 -5.54 -0.74
N GLY A 64 -17.07 -6.20 0.30
CA GLY A 64 -16.57 -7.58 0.20
C GLY A 64 -15.49 -7.75 -0.88
N ASP A 65 -15.46 -8.93 -1.52
CA ASP A 65 -14.59 -9.24 -2.67
C ASP A 65 -14.82 -8.31 -3.88
N ASN A 66 -15.94 -7.56 -3.92
CA ASN A 66 -16.20 -6.57 -4.97
C ASN A 66 -15.45 -5.24 -4.79
N ALA A 67 -14.80 -5.02 -3.64
CA ALA A 67 -13.89 -3.87 -3.48
C ALA A 67 -12.68 -3.96 -4.44
N TRP A 68 -12.37 -5.17 -4.92
CA TRP A 68 -11.37 -5.45 -5.94
C TRP A 68 -11.97 -5.81 -7.31
N TRP A 69 -13.28 -5.65 -7.50
CA TRP A 69 -13.90 -5.95 -8.78
C TRP A 69 -13.48 -4.90 -9.79
N LEU A 70 -12.50 -5.27 -10.62
CA LEU A 70 -12.13 -4.54 -11.81
C LEU A 70 -13.35 -4.57 -12.74
N PRO A 71 -14.03 -3.44 -12.97
CA PRO A 71 -15.24 -3.45 -13.77
C PRO A 71 -14.87 -3.89 -15.19
N LYS A 72 -15.65 -4.81 -15.80
CA LYS A 72 -15.28 -5.57 -17.01
C LYS A 72 -14.78 -4.75 -18.22
N TRP A 73 -15.08 -3.46 -18.26
CA TRP A 73 -14.56 -2.51 -19.26
C TRP A 73 -13.09 -2.17 -19.05
N LEU A 74 -12.63 -2.05 -17.80
CA LEU A 74 -11.24 -1.83 -17.44
C LEU A 74 -10.43 -3.13 -17.58
N ASP A 75 -11.04 -4.29 -17.30
CA ASP A 75 -10.45 -5.62 -17.54
C ASP A 75 -10.19 -5.89 -19.03
N ARG A 76 -10.99 -5.29 -19.92
CA ARG A 76 -10.77 -5.35 -21.37
C ARG A 76 -9.70 -4.35 -21.84
N LEU A 77 -9.49 -3.25 -21.11
CA LEU A 77 -8.48 -2.24 -21.44
C LEU A 77 -7.11 -2.58 -20.88
N VAL A 78 -7.05 -3.31 -19.75
CA VAL A 78 -5.82 -3.81 -19.14
C VAL A 78 -5.36 -5.04 -19.92
N PRO A 79 -4.32 -4.94 -20.77
CA PRO A 79 -3.72 -6.09 -21.43
C PRO A 79 -2.98 -6.89 -20.36
N ASN A 80 -3.13 -8.20 -20.39
CA ASN A 80 -2.59 -9.19 -19.45
C ASN A 80 -1.26 -8.74 -18.80
N LEU A 81 -1.35 -8.15 -17.61
CA LEU A 81 -0.20 -7.79 -16.80
C LEU A 81 0.25 -9.07 -16.11
N ASP A 82 1.07 -9.87 -16.80
CA ASP A 82 1.88 -10.93 -16.19
C ASP A 82 2.90 -10.27 -15.25
N VAL A 83 2.44 -9.89 -14.05
CA VAL A 83 3.29 -9.34 -12.98
C VAL A 83 4.17 -10.46 -12.40
N GLU A 84 3.67 -11.69 -12.45
CA GLU A 84 4.46 -12.90 -12.30
C GLU A 84 4.88 -13.36 -13.69
N GLY A 85 6.17 -13.26 -14.01
CA GLY A 85 6.76 -13.77 -15.25
C GLY A 85 6.76 -15.30 -15.34
N ASP A 86 5.67 -15.95 -14.91
CA ASP A 86 5.50 -17.40 -14.87
C ASP A 86 5.64 -18.01 -16.27
N LYS A 87 5.22 -17.28 -17.31
CA LYS A 87 5.40 -17.70 -18.71
C LYS A 87 6.87 -17.65 -19.15
N LEU A 88 7.61 -16.60 -18.77
CA LEU A 88 9.05 -16.50 -19.08
C LEU A 88 9.87 -17.54 -18.31
N LEU A 89 9.52 -17.83 -17.05
CA LEU A 89 10.15 -18.87 -16.26
C LEU A 89 9.91 -20.27 -16.84
N ALA A 90 8.70 -20.54 -17.34
CA ALA A 90 8.39 -21.79 -18.02
C ALA A 90 9.18 -21.95 -19.33
N GLU A 91 9.31 -20.88 -20.12
CA GLU A 91 10.09 -20.89 -21.36
C GLU A 91 11.59 -21.06 -21.12
N LEU A 92 12.17 -20.38 -20.14
CA LEU A 92 13.60 -20.54 -19.80
C LEU A 92 13.91 -21.96 -19.33
N LYS A 93 13.03 -22.54 -18.49
CA LYS A 93 13.20 -23.92 -18.00
C LYS A 93 13.08 -24.96 -19.12
N ALA A 94 12.21 -24.73 -20.09
CA ALA A 94 12.11 -25.56 -21.29
C ALA A 94 13.35 -25.42 -22.19
N LYS A 95 13.94 -24.23 -22.26
CA LYS A 95 15.18 -23.97 -23.02
C LYS A 95 16.42 -24.58 -22.37
N GLU A 96 16.49 -24.54 -21.04
CA GLU A 96 17.60 -25.10 -20.25
C GLU A 96 17.61 -26.64 -20.29
N GLY A 97 16.44 -27.28 -20.40
CA GLY A 97 16.33 -28.73 -20.58
C GLY A 97 16.59 -29.23 -22.02
N ALA A 98 16.79 -28.31 -22.98
CA ALA A 98 17.06 -28.61 -24.38
C ALA A 98 18.53 -28.32 -24.79
N VAL A 99 19.39 -27.95 -23.83
CA VAL A 99 20.84 -27.72 -24.01
C VAL A 99 21.65 -28.81 -23.32
#